data_AF-A0A0F9FP25-F1
#
_entry.id   AF-A0A0F9FP25-F1
#
_cell.length_a   1.000
_cell.length_b   1.000
_cell.length_c   1.000
_cell.angle_alpha   90.00
_cell.angle_beta   90.00
_cell.angle_gamma   90.00
#
_symmetry.space_group_name_H-M   'P 1'
#
loop_
_entity.id
_entity.type
_entity.pdbx_description
1 polymer ?
#
loop_
_entity_poly.entity_id
_entity_poly.type
_entity_poly.pdbx_seq_one_letter_code
_entity_poly.pdbx_strand_id
1 'polypeptide(L)'
;MLLQLLAAAIGKGTVPVITLSGGTFVHTVTDPSNAQSGIRLQAGGGMQEQEAGSFIGRSTATDWIIPNGAASADYDCRVTSVVGDAFDNAAAADDVWINCGSDRTWNTLQSTVGNKLTTFDFEIRDPEGVTVASTEYSINSIVDSGG
;
A
#
# COMPACT_ATOMS: atom_id res chain seq x y z
N MET A 1 -6.85 50.80 31.25
CA MET A 1 -7.45 49.45 31.16
C MET A 1 -6.83 48.78 29.95
N LEU A 2 -5.83 47.91 30.16
CA LEU A 2 -4.99 47.34 29.12
C LEU A 2 -5.67 46.07 28.59
N LEU A 3 -6.07 46.07 27.32
CA LEU A 3 -6.69 44.93 26.65
C LEU A 3 -5.60 43.89 26.37
N GLN A 4 -5.58 42.80 27.14
CA GLN A 4 -4.70 41.66 26.88
C GLN A 4 -5.17 40.95 25.60
N LEU A 5 -4.37 41.06 24.54
CA LEU A 5 -4.50 40.26 23.33
C LEU A 5 -4.07 38.83 23.68
N LEU A 6 -5.02 37.98 24.06
CA LEU A 6 -4.78 36.55 24.20
C LEU A 6 -4.66 35.99 22.78
N ALA A 7 -3.43 35.91 22.27
CA ALA A 7 -3.14 35.16 21.07
C ALA A 7 -3.47 33.70 21.36
N ALA A 8 -4.61 33.22 20.85
CA ALA A 8 -4.88 31.80 20.78
C ALA A 8 -3.78 31.20 19.89
N ALA A 9 -2.82 30.54 20.51
CA ALA A 9 -2.02 29.52 19.85
C ALA A 9 -2.99 28.39 19.47
N ILE A 10 -3.71 28.58 18.36
CA ILE A 10 -4.45 27.50 17.70
C ILE A 10 -3.36 26.51 17.33
N GLY A 11 -3.38 25.36 18.03
CA GLY A 11 -2.39 24.32 17.84
C GLY A 11 -2.24 24.04 16.35
N LYS A 12 -1.01 24.08 15.85
CA LYS A 12 -0.68 23.45 14.58
C LYS A 12 -1.13 22.00 14.70
N GLY A 13 -2.29 21.68 14.14
CA GLY A 13 -2.64 20.30 13.85
C GLY A 13 -1.44 19.72 13.11
N THR A 14 -0.89 18.63 13.64
CA THR A 14 0.16 17.89 12.96
C THR A 14 -0.32 17.60 11.55
N VAL A 15 0.31 18.23 10.56
CA VAL A 15 0.06 17.91 9.15
C VAL A 15 0.41 16.43 8.99
N PRO A 16 -0.54 15.57 8.55
CA PRO A 16 -0.24 14.17 8.38
C PRO A 16 0.90 14.01 7.37
N VAL A 17 1.88 13.18 7.74
CA VAL A 17 3.00 12.88 6.86
C VAL A 17 2.64 11.62 6.08
N ILE A 18 2.61 11.72 4.76
CA ILE A 18 2.33 10.60 3.87
C ILE A 18 3.67 10.06 3.37
N THR A 19 3.98 8.81 3.68
CA THR A 19 5.25 8.18 3.32
C THR A 19 5.03 6.80 2.76
N LEU A 20 5.64 6.48 1.62
CA LEU A 20 5.66 5.12 1.10
C LEU A 20 7.11 4.62 1.09
N SER A 21 7.37 3.50 1.75
CA SER A 21 8.74 2.96 1.86
C SER A 21 9.14 2.07 0.67
N GLY A 22 8.18 1.65 -0.15
CA GLY A 22 8.40 0.72 -1.25
C GLY A 22 8.90 -0.65 -0.81
N GLY A 23 9.29 -1.46 -1.78
CA GLY A 23 10.11 -2.65 -1.55
C GLY A 23 9.63 -3.90 -2.27
N THR A 24 10.38 -4.98 -2.05
CA THR A 24 10.14 -6.27 -2.69
C THR A 24 9.56 -7.26 -1.69
N PHE A 25 8.48 -7.93 -2.07
CA PHE A 25 7.85 -8.99 -1.29
C PHE A 25 7.93 -10.30 -2.08
N VAL A 26 8.46 -11.33 -1.44
CA VAL A 26 8.62 -12.64 -2.07
C VAL A 26 8.02 -13.67 -1.15
N HIS A 27 7.15 -14.50 -1.68
CA HIS A 27 6.64 -15.66 -0.98
C HIS A 27 6.89 -16.91 -1.83
N THR A 28 7.63 -17.85 -1.24
CA THR A 28 8.04 -19.10 -1.88
C THR A 28 7.46 -20.27 -1.12
N VAL A 29 6.84 -21.20 -1.85
CA VAL A 29 6.36 -22.47 -1.31
C VAL A 29 6.78 -23.62 -2.23
N THR A 30 6.62 -24.85 -1.74
CA THR A 30 6.81 -26.05 -2.56
C THR A 30 5.44 -26.62 -2.96
N ASP A 31 5.34 -27.12 -4.19
CA ASP A 31 4.18 -27.89 -4.68
C ASP A 31 3.81 -29.00 -3.67
N PRO A 32 2.52 -29.21 -3.34
CA PRO A 32 1.31 -28.68 -3.98
C PRO A 32 0.74 -27.40 -3.33
N SER A 33 1.56 -26.62 -2.62
CA SER A 33 1.09 -25.38 -1.98
C SER A 33 1.06 -24.22 -2.99
N ASN A 34 0.17 -23.25 -2.75
CA ASN A 34 0.11 -22.02 -3.54
C ASN A 34 0.92 -20.90 -2.86
N ALA A 35 1.66 -20.13 -3.65
CA ALA A 35 2.30 -18.91 -3.18
C ALA A 35 1.41 -17.70 -3.49
N GLN A 36 1.29 -16.80 -2.53
CA GLN A 36 0.61 -15.53 -2.67
C GLN A 36 1.43 -14.40 -2.04
N SER A 37 1.60 -13.30 -2.77
CA SER A 37 2.33 -12.09 -2.37
C SER A 37 1.53 -10.86 -2.75
N GLY A 38 1.57 -9.81 -1.94
CA GLY A 38 0.76 -8.62 -2.21
C GLY A 38 0.93 -7.52 -1.18
N ILE A 39 0.19 -6.44 -1.40
CA ILE A 39 0.07 -5.34 -0.46
C ILE A 39 -1.40 -5.08 -0.15
N ARG A 40 -1.65 -4.56 1.06
CA ARG A 40 -2.94 -3.99 1.44
C ARG A 40 -2.74 -2.61 2.07
N LEU A 41 -3.41 -1.64 1.48
CA LEU A 41 -3.66 -0.34 2.08
C LEU A 41 -4.85 -0.48 3.02
N GLN A 42 -4.70 -0.16 4.29
CA GLN A 42 -5.82 -0.15 5.23
C GLN A 42 -6.46 1.23 5.28
N ALA A 43 -7.79 1.28 5.42
CA ALA A 43 -8.53 2.54 5.56
C ALA A 43 -8.04 3.42 6.72
N GLY A 44 -7.44 2.79 7.74
CA GLY A 44 -6.88 3.47 8.91
C GLY A 44 -5.48 4.07 8.73
N GLY A 45 -4.87 3.99 7.54
CA GLY A 45 -3.53 4.52 7.30
C GLY A 45 -2.38 3.53 7.39
N GLY A 46 -2.69 2.28 7.76
CA GLY A 46 -1.73 1.20 7.83
C GLY A 46 -1.41 0.59 6.47
N MET A 47 -0.20 0.04 6.34
CA MET A 47 0.18 -0.80 5.20
C MET A 47 0.51 -2.22 5.69
N GLN A 48 -0.03 -3.22 4.99
CA GLN A 48 0.23 -4.63 5.25
C GLN A 48 0.82 -5.30 4.02
N GLU A 49 1.75 -6.22 4.23
CA GLU A 49 2.19 -7.15 3.19
C GLU A 49 1.40 -8.46 3.28
N GLN A 50 1.23 -9.14 2.15
CA GLN A 50 0.66 -10.47 2.12
C GLN A 50 1.76 -11.53 2.02
N GLU A 51 1.78 -12.44 2.99
CA GLU A 51 2.66 -13.60 3.03
C GLU A 51 1.81 -14.83 3.42
N ALA A 52 1.99 -15.96 2.74
CA ALA A 52 1.23 -17.19 3.04
C ALA A 52 -0.30 -17.01 3.09
N GLY A 53 -0.83 -16.12 2.26
CA GLY A 53 -2.26 -15.79 2.21
C GLY A 53 -2.75 -14.94 3.39
N SER A 54 -1.89 -14.59 4.33
CA SER A 54 -2.19 -13.74 5.49
C SER A 54 -1.59 -12.34 5.32
N PHE A 55 -2.27 -11.33 5.86
CA PHE A 55 -1.76 -9.96 5.86
C PHE A 55 -1.06 -9.65 7.19
N ILE A 56 0.20 -9.23 7.09
CA ILE A 56 1.07 -8.92 8.22
C ILE A 56 1.42 -7.42 8.15
N GLY A 57 1.32 -6.72 9.28
CA GLY A 57 1.70 -5.30 9.35
C GLY A 57 3.22 -5.15 9.25
N ARG A 58 3.70 -4.29 8.36
CA ARG A 58 5.14 -4.16 8.07
C ARG A 58 5.90 -3.41 9.16
N SER A 59 5.40 -2.24 9.57
CA SER A 59 5.89 -1.40 10.68
C SER A 59 5.09 -0.11 10.71
N THR A 60 4.84 0.46 11.90
CA THR A 60 4.17 1.76 11.99
C THR A 60 4.99 2.93 11.47
N ALA A 61 6.30 2.74 11.28
CA ALA A 61 7.20 3.73 10.66
C ALA A 61 7.17 3.70 9.12
N THR A 62 6.51 2.69 8.53
CA THR A 62 6.32 2.53 7.07
C THR A 62 4.85 2.62 6.68
N ASP A 63 4.00 3.03 7.60
CA ASP A 63 2.59 3.29 7.33
C ASP A 63 2.46 4.41 6.29
N TRP A 64 1.46 4.29 5.43
CA TRP A 64 1.33 5.18 4.29
C TRP A 64 0.93 6.61 4.71
N ILE A 65 0.36 6.75 5.91
CA ILE A 65 0.09 8.05 6.52
C ILE A 65 0.28 7.96 8.04
N ILE A 66 1.11 8.86 8.57
CA ILE A 66 1.44 8.94 10.00
C ILE A 66 0.96 10.30 10.55
N PRO A 67 0.23 10.32 11.68
CA PRO A 67 -0.22 9.15 12.45
C PRO A 67 -1.38 8.39 11.77
N ASN A 68 -1.47 7.09 12.04
CA ASN A 68 -2.63 6.27 11.66
C ASN A 68 -3.93 6.89 12.20
N GLY A 69 -5.01 6.78 11.44
CA GLY A 69 -6.28 7.44 11.70
C GLY A 69 -6.36 8.89 11.19
N ALA A 70 -5.24 9.47 10.72
CA ALA A 70 -5.28 10.67 9.89
C ALA A 70 -5.51 10.35 8.41
N ALA A 71 -5.50 9.06 8.03
CA ALA A 71 -5.96 8.57 6.74
C ALA A 71 -7.40 9.02 6.52
N SER A 72 -7.59 10.04 5.68
CA SER A 72 -8.94 10.45 5.32
C SER A 72 -9.41 9.69 4.09
N ALA A 73 -10.74 9.53 4.00
CA ALA A 73 -11.39 9.07 2.78
C ALA A 73 -11.34 10.12 1.66
N ASP A 74 -10.53 11.17 1.77
CA ASP A 74 -10.37 12.19 0.73
C ASP A 74 -9.12 11.93 -0.13
N TYR A 75 -8.23 11.03 0.30
CA TYR A 75 -7.08 10.60 -0.51
C TYR A 75 -7.49 9.51 -1.51
N ASP A 76 -6.83 9.54 -2.66
CA ASP A 76 -6.89 8.46 -3.63
C ASP A 76 -5.52 7.78 -3.77
N CYS A 77 -5.53 6.52 -4.15
CA CYS A 77 -4.35 5.74 -4.49
C CYS A 77 -4.49 5.18 -5.91
N ARG A 78 -3.34 4.89 -6.52
CA ARG A 78 -3.26 4.27 -7.84
C ARG A 78 -2.08 3.32 -7.87
N VAL A 79 -2.24 2.26 -8.66
CA VAL A 79 -1.15 1.40 -9.08
C VAL A 79 -0.99 1.53 -10.59
N THR A 80 0.26 1.64 -11.04
CA THR A 80 0.63 1.59 -12.46
C THR A 80 1.63 0.45 -12.63
N SER A 81 1.24 -0.59 -13.36
CA SER A 81 2.07 -1.75 -13.60
C SER A 81 3.24 -1.38 -14.51
N VAL A 82 4.46 -1.67 -14.07
CA VAL A 82 5.70 -1.30 -14.79
C VAL A 82 6.22 -2.50 -15.58
N VAL A 83 6.40 -3.64 -14.91
CA VAL A 83 6.93 -4.88 -15.51
C VAL A 83 6.29 -6.10 -14.86
N GLY A 84 6.07 -7.14 -15.65
CA GLY A 84 5.73 -8.48 -15.18
C GLY A 84 4.30 -8.89 -15.49
N ASP A 85 3.78 -9.80 -14.67
CA ASP A 85 2.45 -10.38 -14.76
C ASP A 85 1.38 -9.42 -14.23
N ALA A 86 0.13 -9.64 -14.64
CA ALA A 86 -1.02 -8.96 -14.05
C ALA A 86 -1.33 -9.49 -12.65
N PHE A 87 -1.89 -8.62 -11.79
CA PHE A 87 -2.43 -9.01 -10.49
C PHE A 87 -3.57 -10.03 -10.63
N ASP A 88 -3.65 -10.97 -9.68
CA ASP A 88 -4.80 -11.88 -9.55
C ASP A 88 -5.96 -11.22 -8.81
N ASN A 89 -5.65 -10.30 -7.90
CA ASN A 89 -6.60 -9.42 -7.26
C ASN A 89 -6.06 -8.00 -7.31
N ALA A 90 -6.79 -7.09 -7.95
CA ALA A 90 -6.48 -5.67 -7.97
C ALA A 90 -7.69 -4.88 -7.49
N ALA A 91 -7.46 -3.94 -6.57
CA ALA A 91 -8.53 -3.11 -6.02
C ALA A 91 -9.17 -2.16 -7.05
N ALA A 92 -8.48 -1.93 -8.17
CA ALA A 92 -8.91 -1.13 -9.30
C ALA A 92 -8.29 -1.67 -10.60
N ALA A 93 -8.75 -1.16 -11.74
CA ALA A 93 -8.00 -1.31 -12.99
C ALA A 93 -6.64 -0.60 -12.87
N ASP A 94 -5.67 -1.08 -13.66
CA ASP A 94 -4.35 -0.46 -13.75
C ASP A 94 -4.46 1.00 -14.20
N ASP A 95 -3.61 1.85 -13.64
CA ASP A 95 -3.56 3.30 -13.89
C ASP A 95 -4.88 4.05 -13.57
N VAL A 96 -5.70 3.52 -12.65
CA VAL A 96 -6.93 4.19 -12.19
C VAL A 96 -6.82 4.63 -10.73
N TRP A 97 -7.09 5.91 -10.49
CA TRP A 97 -7.22 6.45 -9.14
C TRP A 97 -8.48 5.93 -8.45
N ILE A 98 -8.31 5.41 -7.24
CA ILE A 98 -9.40 4.93 -6.39
C ILE A 98 -9.25 5.42 -4.96
N ASN A 99 -10.38 5.60 -4.30
CA ASN A 99 -10.44 6.15 -2.97
C ASN A 99 -9.77 5.26 -1.91
N CYS A 100 -8.95 5.85 -1.03
CA CYS A 100 -8.25 5.15 0.07
C CYS A 100 -9.13 4.88 1.29
N GLY A 101 -10.37 5.37 1.34
CA GLY A 101 -11.28 5.26 2.49
C GLY A 101 -11.80 3.86 2.82
N SER A 102 -11.29 2.82 2.14
CA SER A 102 -11.58 1.41 2.41
C SER A 102 -10.32 0.59 2.16
N ASP A 103 -10.23 -0.61 2.74
CA ASP A 103 -9.09 -1.49 2.51
C ASP A 103 -8.93 -1.82 1.01
N ARG A 104 -7.73 -1.57 0.47
CA ARG A 104 -7.38 -1.82 -0.94
C ARG A 104 -6.29 -2.87 -1.01
N THR A 105 -6.47 -3.89 -1.84
CA THR A 105 -5.54 -5.02 -1.96
C THR A 105 -5.08 -5.18 -3.41
N TRP A 106 -3.78 -5.42 -3.59
CA TRP A 106 -3.19 -5.84 -4.85
C TRP A 106 -2.30 -7.05 -4.58
N ASN A 107 -2.52 -8.18 -5.26
CA ASN A 107 -1.73 -9.39 -5.05
C ASN A 107 -1.58 -10.27 -6.29
N THR A 108 -0.58 -11.15 -6.25
CA THR A 108 -0.37 -12.25 -7.18
C THR A 108 -0.57 -13.58 -6.47
N LEU A 109 -1.03 -14.59 -7.21
CA LEU A 109 -1.21 -15.97 -6.80
C LEU A 109 -0.53 -16.88 -7.83
N GLN A 110 0.40 -17.72 -7.36
CA GLN A 110 1.00 -18.79 -8.15
C GLN A 110 0.52 -20.13 -7.60
N SER A 111 -0.15 -20.92 -8.44
CA SER A 111 -0.77 -22.21 -8.06
C SER A 111 -0.16 -23.43 -8.72
N THR A 112 0.81 -23.24 -9.61
CA THR A 112 1.57 -24.30 -10.27
C THR A 112 3.05 -23.97 -10.20
N VAL A 113 3.92 -24.97 -10.36
CA VAL A 113 5.37 -24.74 -10.41
C VAL A 113 5.71 -23.60 -11.37
N GLY A 114 6.44 -22.60 -10.87
CA GLY A 114 6.75 -21.37 -11.59
C GLY A 114 6.74 -20.15 -10.67
N ASN A 115 6.77 -18.96 -11.26
CA ASN A 115 6.71 -17.71 -10.54
C ASN A 115 5.75 -16.72 -11.22
N LYS A 116 5.18 -15.83 -10.41
CA LYS A 116 4.39 -14.69 -10.86
C LYS A 116 4.92 -13.41 -10.24
N LEU A 117 5.51 -12.56 -11.07
CA LEU A 117 6.20 -11.35 -10.67
C LEU A 117 5.45 -10.14 -11.18
N THR A 118 5.12 -9.18 -10.32
CA THR A 118 4.57 -7.89 -10.72
C THR A 118 5.37 -6.78 -10.05
N THR A 119 5.92 -5.86 -10.84
CA THR A 119 6.56 -4.63 -10.37
C THR A 119 5.70 -3.45 -10.81
N PHE A 120 5.43 -2.54 -9.89
CA PHE A 120 4.46 -1.48 -10.09
C PHE A 120 4.80 -0.22 -9.28
N ASP A 121 4.47 0.93 -9.85
CA ASP A 121 4.46 2.19 -9.14
C ASP A 121 3.18 2.28 -8.31
N PHE A 122 3.31 2.76 -7.09
CA PHE A 122 2.21 3.04 -6.18
C PHE A 122 2.24 4.51 -5.79
N GLU A 123 1.12 5.18 -6.00
CA GLU A 123 0.99 6.60 -5.76
C GLU A 123 -0.21 6.92 -4.89
N ILE A 124 -0.09 8.00 -4.11
CA ILE A 124 -1.17 8.57 -3.32
C ILE A 124 -1.27 10.05 -3.68
N ARG A 125 -2.50 10.53 -3.90
CA ARG A 125 -2.79 11.94 -4.14
C ARG A 125 -3.75 12.50 -3.11
N ASP A 126 -3.62 13.80 -2.87
CA ASP A 126 -4.51 14.59 -2.02
C ASP A 126 -5.85 14.92 -2.73
N PRO A 127 -6.83 15.51 -2.00
CA PRO A 127 -8.13 15.86 -2.56
C PRO A 127 -8.06 16.91 -3.69
N GLU A 128 -7.00 17.70 -3.72
CA GLU A 128 -6.69 18.65 -4.78
C GLU A 128 -6.13 17.97 -6.05
N GLY A 129 -5.84 16.67 -5.98
CA GLY A 129 -5.38 15.83 -7.07
C GLY A 129 -3.86 15.80 -7.24
N VAL A 130 -3.10 16.32 -6.29
CA VAL A 130 -1.64 16.37 -6.30
C VAL A 130 -1.08 15.06 -5.72
N THR A 131 -0.18 14.39 -6.45
CA THR A 131 0.55 13.24 -5.91
C THR A 131 1.45 13.69 -4.75
N VAL A 132 1.17 13.17 -3.56
CA VAL A 132 1.84 13.50 -2.30
C VAL A 132 2.79 12.40 -1.82
N ALA A 133 2.65 11.19 -2.35
CA ALA A 133 3.61 10.11 -2.16
C ALA A 133 3.65 9.19 -3.38
N SER A 134 4.84 8.68 -3.68
CA SER A 134 5.06 7.72 -4.76
C SER A 134 6.21 6.79 -4.36
N THR A 135 6.10 5.52 -4.71
CA THR A 135 7.18 4.53 -4.59
C THR A 135 6.96 3.39 -5.58
N GLU A 136 8.01 2.61 -5.83
CA GLU A 136 7.89 1.32 -6.51
C GLU A 136 7.74 0.17 -5.49
N TYR A 137 6.92 -0.82 -5.85
CA TYR A 137 6.85 -2.12 -5.20
C TYR A 137 7.08 -3.24 -6.21
N SER A 138 7.58 -4.37 -5.70
CA SER A 138 7.68 -5.61 -6.47
C SER A 138 7.14 -6.78 -5.65
N ILE A 139 6.24 -7.58 -6.20
CA ILE A 139 5.67 -8.76 -5.55
C ILE A 139 5.96 -10.01 -6.38
N ASN A 140 6.43 -11.08 -5.75
CA ASN A 140 6.84 -12.30 -6.43
C ASN A 140 6.33 -13.55 -5.70
N SER A 141 5.38 -14.24 -6.31
CA SER A 141 4.82 -15.49 -5.78
C SER A 141 5.46 -16.68 -6.50
N ILE A 142 6.14 -17.56 -5.77
CA ILE A 142 6.94 -18.66 -6.33
C ILE A 142 6.45 -20.01 -5.80
N VAL A 143 6.16 -20.95 -6.70
CA VAL A 143 5.94 -22.37 -6.38
C VAL A 143 7.09 -23.17 -6.96
N ASP A 144 7.87 -23.80 -6.09
CA ASP A 144 8.99 -24.66 -6.47
C ASP A 144 8.54 -26.12 -6.64
N SER A 145 9.24 -26.88 -7.49
CA SER A 145 8.88 -28.25 -7.82
C SER A 145 9.16 -29.29 -6.73
N GLY A 146 9.86 -28.94 -5.64
CA GLY A 146 10.24 -29.88 -4.58
C GLY A 146 11.04 -31.06 -5.12
N GLY A 147 12.37 -30.91 -5.22
CA GLY A 147 13.25 -31.98 -5.70
C GLY A 147 13.15 -33.29 -4.94
#